data_AF-A0A6G3BF69-F1
#
_entry.id   AF-A0A6G3BF69-F1
#
_cell.length_a   1.000
_cell.length_b   1.000
_cell.length_c   1.000
_cell.angle_alpha   90.00
_cell.angle_beta   90.00
_cell.angle_gamma   90.00
#
_symmetry.space_group_name_H-M   'P 1'
#
loop_
_entity.id
_entity.type
_entity.pdbx_description
1 polymer ?
#
loop_
_entity_poly.entity_id
_entity_poly.type
_entity_poly.pdbx_seq_one_letter_code
_entity_poly.pdbx_strand_id
1 'polypeptide(L)'
;MSHPQNYELLLIPDHSRTRTGAPGRPIRSAIVAATGETGASGYPRYTGQGMEADIDPETRTVEAVLIDGEELDPGMSVQVAEGDGRAS
;
A
#
# COMPACT_ATOMS: atom_id res chain seq x y z
N MET A 1 -7.61 19.13 -4.67
CA MET A 1 -6.45 19.08 -3.75
C MET A 1 -5.45 18.10 -4.34
N SER A 2 -4.15 18.40 -4.32
CA SER A 2 -3.12 17.46 -4.75
C SER A 2 -2.90 16.45 -3.63
N HIS A 3 -3.25 15.18 -3.83
CA HIS A 3 -2.83 14.11 -2.93
C HIS A 3 -1.34 13.78 -3.12
N PRO A 4 -0.71 13.04 -2.19
CA PRO A 4 0.65 12.56 -2.37
C PRO A 4 0.81 11.86 -3.72
N GLN A 5 1.91 12.15 -4.39
CA GLN A 5 2.19 11.59 -5.71
C GLN A 5 2.86 10.22 -5.61
N ASN A 6 3.45 9.90 -4.44
CA ASN A 6 4.10 8.62 -4.20
C ASN A 6 3.80 8.10 -2.80
N TYR A 7 3.74 6.78 -2.67
CA TYR A 7 3.68 6.06 -1.40
C TYR A 7 4.71 4.93 -1.38
N GLU A 8 5.21 4.60 -0.19
CA GLU A 8 5.86 3.31 0.04
C GLU A 8 4.81 2.32 0.54
N LEU A 9 4.67 1.19 -0.14
CA LEU A 9 3.83 0.08 0.27
C LEU A 9 4.67 -1.02 0.89
N LEU A 10 4.16 -1.61 1.97
CA LEU A 10 4.76 -2.71 2.71
C LEU A 10 3.88 -3.94 2.57
N LEU A 11 4.42 -5.02 2.02
CA LEU A 11 3.76 -6.32 1.95
C LEU A 11 4.07 -7.13 3.21
N ILE A 12 3.03 -7.48 3.96
CA ILE A 12 3.13 -8.04 5.31
C ILE A 12 2.29 -9.33 5.39
N PRO A 13 2.90 -10.46 5.77
CA PRO A 13 2.14 -11.68 6.07
C PRO A 13 1.34 -11.54 7.36
N ASP A 14 0.05 -11.89 7.36
CA ASP A 14 -0.82 -11.75 8.54
C ASP A 14 -0.37 -12.61 9.71
N HIS A 15 0.19 -13.78 9.44
CA HIS A 15 0.74 -14.68 10.46
C HIS A 15 2.01 -14.13 11.12
N SER A 16 2.63 -13.11 10.54
CA SER A 16 3.80 -12.43 11.12
C SER A 16 3.43 -11.31 12.07
N ARG A 17 2.13 -10.99 12.21
CA ARG A 17 1.65 -10.01 13.20
C ARG A 17 2.03 -10.47 14.60
N THR A 18 2.48 -9.52 15.41
CA THR A 18 2.83 -9.82 16.80
C THR A 18 1.58 -10.22 17.58
N ARG A 19 1.77 -10.84 18.74
CA ARG A 19 0.67 -11.17 19.67
C ARG A 19 -0.13 -9.94 20.13
N THR A 20 0.39 -8.74 19.91
CA THR A 20 -0.25 -7.44 20.21
C THR A 20 -0.98 -6.83 19.01
N GLY A 21 -1.03 -7.51 17.85
CA GLY A 21 -1.66 -7.01 16.63
C GLY A 21 -0.84 -5.99 15.85
N ALA A 22 0.43 -5.77 16.23
CA ALA A 22 1.31 -4.90 15.46
C ALA A 22 1.61 -5.54 14.09
N PRO A 23 1.77 -4.74 13.02
CA PRO A 23 2.14 -5.26 11.72
C PRO A 23 3.39 -6.11 11.85
N GLY A 24 3.36 -7.28 11.23
CA GLY A 24 4.55 -8.14 11.17
C GLY A 24 5.65 -7.51 10.31
N ARG A 25 6.82 -8.15 10.28
CA ARG A 25 7.95 -7.64 9.49
C ARG A 25 7.60 -7.70 8.00
N PRO A 26 7.69 -6.59 7.24
CA PRO A 26 7.45 -6.60 5.80
C PRO A 26 8.41 -7.56 5.11
N ILE A 27 7.89 -8.31 4.13
CA ILE A 27 8.69 -9.21 3.29
C ILE A 27 9.12 -8.56 1.97
N ARG A 28 8.42 -7.49 1.56
CA ARG A 28 8.72 -6.67 0.38
C ARG A 28 8.24 -5.25 0.64
N SER A 29 8.94 -4.27 0.08
CA SER A 29 8.44 -2.90 -0.06
C SER A 29 8.48 -2.45 -1.51
N ALA A 30 7.64 -1.49 -1.86
CA ALA A 30 7.58 -0.90 -3.19
C ALA A 30 7.23 0.59 -3.11
N ILE A 31 7.90 1.40 -3.92
CA ILE A 31 7.45 2.78 -4.16
C ILE A 31 6.47 2.78 -5.34
N VAL A 32 5.26 3.27 -5.09
CA VAL A 32 4.19 3.41 -6.08
C VAL A 32 3.89 4.88 -6.33
N ALA A 33 3.60 5.23 -7.59
CA ALA A 33 3.29 6.58 -8.01
C ALA A 33 1.84 6.68 -8.51
N ALA A 34 1.22 7.84 -8.29
CA ALA A 34 -0.13 8.11 -8.78
C ALA A 34 -0.16 8.02 -10.31
N THR A 35 -1.10 7.25 -10.84
CA THR A 35 -1.30 7.09 -12.29
C THR A 35 -2.09 8.25 -12.90
N GLY A 36 -2.85 8.98 -12.07
CA GLY A 36 -3.85 9.95 -12.51
C GLY A 36 -5.22 9.32 -12.79
N GLU A 37 -5.35 8.01 -12.66
CA GLU A 37 -6.60 7.26 -12.86
C GLU A 37 -7.32 6.97 -11.54
N THR A 38 -8.64 6.81 -11.60
CA THR A 38 -9.44 6.27 -10.50
C THR A 38 -9.47 4.76 -10.60
N GLY A 39 -9.14 4.09 -9.51
CA GLY A 39 -9.16 2.65 -9.36
C GLY A 39 -10.55 2.04 -9.20
N ALA A 40 -10.59 0.72 -9.12
CA ALA A 40 -11.82 -0.06 -9.02
C ALA A 40 -12.55 0.14 -7.68
N SER A 41 -11.82 0.46 -6.60
CA SER A 41 -12.42 0.83 -5.32
C SER A 41 -13.06 2.23 -5.32
N GLY A 42 -12.75 3.05 -6.32
CA GLY A 42 -13.08 4.48 -6.35
C GLY A 42 -12.00 5.38 -5.78
N TYR A 43 -10.91 4.84 -5.23
CA TYR A 43 -9.73 5.60 -4.82
C TYR A 43 -8.76 5.86 -5.98
N PRO A 44 -7.88 6.86 -5.91
CA PRO A 44 -6.82 7.04 -6.90
C PRO A 44 -5.93 5.81 -7.00
N ARG A 45 -5.54 5.46 -8.23
CA ARG A 45 -4.71 4.30 -8.55
C ARG A 45 -3.23 4.64 -8.53
N TYR A 46 -2.43 3.78 -7.91
CA TYR A 46 -0.98 3.89 -7.83
C TYR A 46 -0.31 2.63 -8.37
N THR A 47 0.82 2.80 -9.05
CA THR A 47 1.61 1.68 -9.57
C THR A 47 3.11 1.93 -9.43
N GLY A 48 3.88 0.86 -9.22
CA GLY A 48 5.34 0.94 -9.19
C GLY A 48 5.98 -0.31 -8.62
N GLN A 49 7.17 -0.65 -9.14
CA GLN A 49 8.00 -1.75 -8.65
C GLN A 49 7.26 -3.11 -8.53
N GLY A 50 6.32 -3.35 -9.45
CA GLY A 50 5.52 -4.58 -9.48
C GLY A 50 4.38 -4.60 -8.46
N MET A 51 4.01 -3.46 -7.87
CA MET A 51 2.77 -3.34 -7.09
C MET A 51 1.82 -2.35 -7.74
N GLU A 52 0.54 -2.68 -7.71
CA GLU A 52 -0.57 -1.78 -8.01
C GLU A 52 -1.52 -1.77 -6.82
N ALA A 53 -2.05 -0.59 -6.49
CA ALA A 53 -3.06 -0.47 -5.44
C ALA A 53 -3.89 0.79 -5.63
N ASP A 54 -5.12 0.72 -5.16
CA ASP A 54 -6.00 1.87 -5.03
C ASP A 54 -5.88 2.39 -3.59
N ILE A 55 -5.50 3.65 -3.40
CA ILE A 55 -5.14 4.19 -2.08
C ILE A 55 -5.97 5.43 -1.78
N ASP A 56 -6.73 5.39 -0.68
CA ASP A 56 -7.39 6.58 -0.14
C ASP A 56 -6.32 7.54 0.41
N PRO A 57 -6.13 8.74 -0.18
CA PRO A 57 -5.11 9.67 0.29
C PRO A 57 -5.39 10.27 1.67
N GLU A 58 -6.65 10.25 2.13
CA GLU A 58 -7.04 10.82 3.41
C GLU A 58 -6.72 9.86 4.55
N THR A 59 -7.12 8.59 4.40
CA THR A 59 -6.99 7.58 5.46
C THR A 59 -5.80 6.64 5.28
N ARG A 60 -5.16 6.66 4.10
CA ARG A 60 -4.14 5.68 3.68
C ARG A 60 -4.66 4.24 3.63
N THR A 61 -5.97 4.07 3.47
CA THR A 61 -6.57 2.75 3.21
C THR A 61 -6.09 2.25 1.86
N VAL A 62 -5.65 0.99 1.81
CA VAL A 62 -5.13 0.33 0.59
C VAL A 62 -6.12 -0.74 0.18
N GLU A 63 -6.59 -0.68 -1.06
CA GLU A 63 -7.54 -1.63 -1.65
C GLU A 63 -7.10 -2.06 -3.06
N ALA A 64 -7.77 -3.08 -3.60
CA ALA A 64 -7.57 -3.59 -4.96
C ALA A 64 -6.08 -3.78 -5.33
N VAL A 65 -5.36 -4.50 -4.46
CA VAL A 65 -3.91 -4.70 -4.59
C VAL A 65 -3.59 -5.80 -5.60
N LEU A 66 -2.64 -5.52 -6.49
CA LEU A 66 -1.98 -6.52 -7.33
C LEU A 66 -0.48 -6.57 -7.07
N ILE A 67 0.06 -7.78 -7.04
CA ILE A 67 1.51 -8.06 -6.97
C ILE A 67 1.91 -8.72 -8.28
N ASP A 68 2.76 -8.05 -9.04
CA ASP A 68 3.26 -8.47 -10.35
C ASP A 68 2.13 -8.87 -11.34
N GLY A 69 0.96 -8.23 -11.19
CA GLY A 69 -0.24 -8.45 -12.01
C GLY A 69 -1.22 -9.49 -11.47
N GLU A 70 -0.90 -10.13 -10.35
CA GLU A 70 -1.75 -11.14 -9.70
C GLU A 70 -2.41 -10.58 -8.44
N GLU A 71 -3.60 -11.08 -8.10
CA GLU A 71 -4.28 -10.71 -6.86
C GLU A 71 -3.45 -11.10 -5.63
N LEU A 72 -3.56 -10.28 -4.59
CA LEU A 72 -2.86 -10.51 -3.33
C LEU A 72 -3.21 -11.88 -2.73
N ASP A 73 -2.18 -12.65 -2.38
CA ASP A 73 -2.34 -13.97 -1.76
C ASP A 73 -3.16 -13.90 -0.46
N PRO A 74 -4.01 -14.91 -0.19
CA PRO A 74 -4.72 -15.02 1.08
C PRO A 74 -3.77 -15.03 2.28
N GLY A 75 -4.09 -14.25 3.32
CA GLY A 75 -3.25 -14.13 4.53
C GLY A 75 -2.08 -13.17 4.36
N MET A 76 -2.08 -12.35 3.32
CA MET A 76 -1.21 -11.21 3.15
C MET A 76 -2.00 -9.91 3.28
N SER A 77 -1.31 -8.85 3.73
CA SER A 77 -1.85 -7.49 3.78
C SER A 77 -0.82 -6.51 3.23
N VAL A 78 -1.31 -5.40 2.69
CA VAL A 78 -0.45 -4.29 2.25
C VAL A 78 -0.82 -3.04 3.03
N GLN A 79 0.19 -2.30 3.48
CA GLN A 79 0.02 -1.08 4.24
C GLN A 79 0.92 0.01 3.67
N VAL A 80 0.47 1.27 3.73
CA VAL A 80 1.35 2.41 3.47
C VAL A 80 2.34 2.51 4.62
N ALA A 81 3.63 2.63 4.31
CA ALA A 81 4.64 2.88 5.32
C ALA A 81 4.31 4.20 6.03
N GLU A 82 4.35 4.18 7.37
CA GLU A 82 4.29 5.42 8.12
C GLU A 82 5.55 6.22 7.80
N GLY A 83 5.41 7.29 7.01
CA GLY A 83 6.50 8.23 6.82
C GLY A 83 6.92 8.73 8.19
N ASP A 84 8.19 8.57 8.55
CA ASP A 84 8.77 9.21 9.73
C ASP A 84 8.44 10.70 9.59
N GLY A 85 7.58 11.20 10.47
CA GLY A 85 7.02 12.55 10.42
C GLY A 85 8.05 13.63 10.71
N ARG A 86 9.20 13.62 10.03
CA ARG A 86 10.10 14.75 9.96
C ARG A 86 9.60 15.68 8.87
N ALA A 87 8.62 16.49 9.26
CA ALA A 87 8.51 17.84 8.76
C ALA A 87 9.93 18.45 8.74
N SER A 88 10.41 18.79 7.55
CA SER A 88 11.51 19.73 7.37
C SER A 88 10.99 21.14 7.58
#